data_AF-A0A6G2QEK1-F1
#
_entry.id   AF-A0A6G2QEK1-F1
#
_cell.length_a   1.000
_cell.length_b   1.000
_cell.length_c   1.000
_cell.angle_alpha   90.00
_cell.angle_beta   90.00
_cell.angle_gamma   90.00
#
_symmetry.space_group_name_H-M   'P 1'
#
loop_
_entity.id
_entity.type
_entity.pdbx_description
1 polymer ?
#
loop_
_entity_poly.entity_id
_entity_poly.type
_entity_poly.pdbx_seq_one_letter_code
_entity_poly.pdbx_strand_id
1 'polypeptide(L)'
;MAGRERVLRMSVELPLWRALAGYRVLTMLYALGLCVTTYDQFTRPWIAIGYDAVLAVWTLATLPRVRGAASCTKGFLAADLTIALAGVLLTAFADSHQRIAGGPTLPTIWTGGAVLAFAVKGGWRWAAVASTVVAAANLVERGQLARDTLHSLILVWVASIGIGYVVEVARVSERTLARALEIQAATRERERLARDIHDSVLQVLAMVKRRGTALGGEAAELGRLAGEQEVALRTLVAGGLLPV
;
A
#
# COMPACT_ATOMS: atom_id res chain seq x y z
N MET A 1 8.19 11.92 20.67
CA MET A 1 7.04 11.89 19.71
C MET A 1 7.36 11.21 18.36
N ALA A 2 8.61 11.10 17.92
CA ALA A 2 9.02 10.50 16.63
C ALA A 2 8.87 8.95 16.47
N GLY A 3 8.48 8.24 17.52
CA GLY A 3 8.25 6.77 17.47
C GLY A 3 6.83 6.39 17.04
N ARG A 4 5.85 7.26 17.29
CA ARG A 4 4.42 6.96 17.14
C ARG A 4 3.89 7.23 15.73
N GLU A 5 4.53 8.12 14.99
CA GLU A 5 4.31 8.31 13.54
C GLU A 5 4.82 7.12 12.70
N ARG A 6 5.84 6.39 13.18
CA ARG A 6 6.41 5.24 12.47
C ARG A 6 5.49 4.02 12.46
N VAL A 7 4.67 3.86 13.50
CA VAL A 7 3.78 2.69 13.65
C VAL A 7 2.48 2.85 12.85
N LEU A 8 1.99 4.08 12.66
CA LEU A 8 0.82 4.37 11.80
C LEU A 8 1.16 4.40 10.30
N ARG A 9 2.45 4.40 9.95
CA ARG A 9 2.94 4.23 8.57
C ARG A 9 3.36 2.79 8.25
N MET A 10 2.73 1.78 8.84
CA MET A 10 2.61 0.50 8.13
C MET A 10 1.61 0.69 6.98
N SER A 11 1.98 1.54 6.02
CA SER A 11 1.25 1.69 4.77
C SER A 11 1.25 0.32 4.11
N VAL A 12 0.07 -0.20 3.81
CA VAL A 12 -0.21 -1.46 3.11
C VAL A 12 0.63 -1.60 1.84
N GLU A 13 1.14 -0.50 1.31
CA GLU A 13 2.14 -0.45 0.26
C GLU A 13 3.42 -1.24 0.61
N LEU A 14 3.96 -1.15 1.82
CA LEU A 14 5.23 -1.79 2.17
C LEU A 14 5.15 -3.33 2.12
N PRO A 15 4.12 -3.98 2.69
CA PRO A 15 3.87 -5.41 2.46
C PRO A 15 3.68 -5.78 0.99
N LEU A 16 2.94 -4.98 0.22
CA LEU A 16 2.72 -5.22 -1.21
C LEU A 16 4.03 -5.16 -2.02
N TRP A 17 4.87 -4.16 -1.76
CA TRP A 17 6.19 -4.03 -2.39
C TRP A 17 7.13 -5.18 -2.01
N ARG A 18 7.06 -5.67 -0.77
CA ARG A 18 7.81 -6.85 -0.33
C ARG A 18 7.34 -8.14 -1.02
N ALA A 19 6.02 -8.33 -1.13
CA ALA A 19 5.44 -9.45 -1.85
C ALA A 19 5.85 -9.43 -3.32
N LEU A 20 5.81 -8.26 -3.96
CA LEU A 20 6.28 -8.07 -5.34
C LEU A 20 7.78 -8.40 -5.49
N ALA A 21 8.63 -7.96 -4.56
CA ALA A 21 10.05 -8.31 -4.58
C ALA A 21 10.26 -9.83 -4.46
N GLY A 22 9.51 -10.51 -3.59
CA GLY A 22 9.54 -11.97 -3.49
C GLY A 22 9.09 -12.67 -4.76
N TYR A 23 7.98 -12.21 -5.35
CA TYR A 23 7.47 -12.72 -6.63
C TYR A 23 8.50 -12.59 -7.76
N ARG A 24 9.23 -11.48 -7.84
CA ARG A 24 10.28 -11.27 -8.86
C ARG A 24 11.44 -12.24 -8.71
N VAL A 25 11.88 -12.52 -7.48
CA VAL A 25 12.95 -13.50 -7.24
C VAL A 25 12.47 -14.91 -7.60
N LEU A 26 11.25 -15.26 -7.21
CA LEU A 26 10.69 -16.58 -7.47
C LEU A 26 10.51 -16.83 -8.97
N THR A 27 9.98 -15.85 -9.69
CA THR A 27 9.78 -15.93 -11.15
C THR A 27 11.10 -15.90 -11.92
N MET A 28 12.11 -15.18 -11.45
CA MET A 28 13.47 -15.23 -12.01
C MET A 28 14.09 -16.63 -11.85
N LEU A 29 13.97 -17.25 -10.66
CA LEU A 29 14.46 -18.61 -10.44
C LEU A 29 13.71 -19.63 -11.31
N TYR A 30 12.41 -19.42 -11.51
CA TYR A 30 11.63 -20.25 -12.42
C TYR A 30 12.08 -20.12 -13.87
N ALA A 31 12.32 -18.89 -14.35
CA ALA A 31 12.85 -18.64 -15.70
C ALA A 31 14.21 -19.32 -15.91
N LEU A 32 15.14 -19.16 -14.95
CA LEU A 32 16.44 -19.83 -14.96
C LEU A 32 16.31 -21.36 -14.98
N GLY A 33 15.41 -21.91 -14.15
CA GLY A 33 15.13 -23.34 -14.14
C GLY A 33 14.61 -23.84 -15.48
N LEU A 34 13.72 -23.08 -16.12
CA LEU A 34 13.19 -23.39 -17.43
C LEU A 34 14.26 -23.32 -18.52
N CYS A 35 15.16 -22.33 -18.46
CA CYS A 35 16.28 -22.20 -19.39
C CYS A 35 17.25 -23.39 -19.25
N VAL A 36 17.51 -23.85 -18.03
CA VAL A 36 18.39 -25.01 -17.78
C VAL A 36 17.76 -26.32 -18.29
N THR A 37 16.47 -26.55 -18.03
CA THR A 37 15.79 -27.78 -18.45
C THR A 37 15.49 -27.84 -19.94
N THR A 38 15.39 -26.67 -20.58
CA THR A 38 14.99 -26.53 -21.99
C THR A 38 16.19 -26.18 -22.89
N TYR A 39 17.39 -26.14 -22.32
CA TYR A 39 18.63 -25.71 -22.97
C TYR A 39 18.88 -26.40 -24.32
N ASP A 40 18.68 -27.71 -24.37
CA ASP A 40 18.93 -28.54 -25.55
C ASP A 40 17.89 -28.38 -26.67
N GLN A 41 16.78 -27.71 -26.39
CA GLN A 41 15.68 -27.55 -27.34
C GLN A 41 15.68 -26.19 -28.06
N PHE A 42 16.53 -25.25 -27.63
CA PHE A 42 16.62 -23.94 -28.25
C PHE A 42 17.49 -24.00 -29.52
N THR A 43 16.98 -23.44 -30.61
CA THR A 43 17.75 -23.33 -31.86
C THR A 43 18.96 -22.39 -31.71
N ARG A 44 18.89 -21.43 -30.77
CA ARG A 44 19.96 -20.49 -30.44
C ARG A 44 20.08 -20.29 -28.92
N PRO A 45 20.70 -21.24 -28.18
CA PRO A 45 20.73 -21.23 -26.71
C PRO A 45 21.48 -20.02 -26.14
N TRP A 46 22.45 -19.47 -26.87
CA TRP A 46 23.20 -18.27 -26.45
C TRP A 46 22.33 -17.03 -26.23
N ILE A 47 21.23 -16.88 -26.98
CA ILE A 47 20.30 -15.75 -26.84
C ILE A 47 19.49 -15.88 -25.55
N ALA A 48 19.04 -17.09 -25.23
CA ALA A 48 18.31 -17.39 -24.00
C ALA A 48 19.19 -17.15 -22.76
N ILE A 49 20.44 -17.65 -22.76
CA ILE A 49 21.40 -17.42 -21.68
C ILE A 49 21.70 -15.93 -21.50
N GLY A 50 21.94 -15.21 -22.60
CA GLY A 50 22.24 -13.78 -22.55
C GLY A 50 21.09 -12.97 -21.96
N TYR A 51 19.85 -13.27 -22.36
CA TYR A 51 18.67 -12.61 -21.82
C TYR A 51 18.44 -12.96 -20.35
N ASP A 52 18.56 -14.23 -19.96
CA ASP A 52 18.39 -14.65 -18.56
C ASP A 52 19.47 -14.06 -17.64
N ALA A 53 20.71 -13.94 -18.11
CA ALA A 53 21.77 -13.25 -17.38
C ALA A 53 21.45 -11.76 -17.18
N VAL A 54 20.95 -11.09 -18.23
CA VAL A 54 20.50 -9.69 -18.13
C VAL A 54 19.32 -9.56 -17.18
N LEU A 55 18.35 -10.47 -17.24
CA LEU A 55 17.17 -10.48 -16.38
C LEU A 55 17.53 -10.74 -14.92
N ALA A 56 18.50 -11.63 -14.66
CA ALA A 56 19.01 -11.91 -13.32
C ALA A 56 19.77 -10.70 -12.76
N VAL A 57 20.70 -10.12 -13.53
CA VAL A 57 21.43 -8.91 -13.13
C VAL A 57 20.47 -7.75 -12.88
N TRP A 58 19.49 -7.55 -13.77
CA TRP A 58 18.47 -6.52 -13.62
C TRP A 58 17.62 -6.74 -12.36
N THR A 59 17.13 -7.96 -12.14
CA THR A 59 16.32 -8.30 -10.95
C THR A 59 17.13 -8.09 -9.67
N LEU A 60 18.39 -8.53 -9.62
CA LEU A 60 19.28 -8.35 -8.47
C LEU A 60 19.62 -6.87 -8.22
N ALA A 61 19.91 -6.11 -9.27
CA ALA A 61 20.20 -4.68 -9.19
C ALA A 61 18.97 -3.85 -8.75
N THR A 62 17.76 -4.36 -8.99
CA THR A 62 16.52 -3.63 -8.72
C THR A 62 15.84 -4.04 -7.42
N LEU A 63 16.22 -5.17 -6.82
CA LEU A 63 15.78 -5.60 -5.48
C LEU A 63 15.84 -4.51 -4.39
N PRO A 64 16.92 -3.70 -4.28
CA PRO A 64 16.98 -2.62 -3.28
C PRO A 64 16.00 -1.49 -3.59
N ARG A 65 15.75 -1.20 -4.87
CA ARG A 65 14.85 -0.12 -5.32
C ARG A 65 13.38 -0.50 -5.26
N VAL A 66 13.05 -1.78 -5.44
CA VAL A 66 11.67 -2.31 -5.37
C VAL A 66 11.21 -2.52 -3.92
N ARG A 67 12.13 -2.48 -2.95
CA ARG A 67 11.81 -2.56 -1.51
C ARG A 67 11.19 -1.29 -0.91
N GLY A 68 11.16 -0.17 -1.65
CA GLY A 68 10.61 1.10 -1.20
C GLY A 68 9.73 1.78 -2.24
N ALA A 69 8.53 2.19 -1.84
CA ALA A 69 7.61 2.95 -2.69
C ALA A 69 8.23 4.27 -3.21
N ALA A 70 9.11 4.89 -2.40
CA ALA A 70 9.77 6.16 -2.72
C ALA A 70 10.88 6.03 -3.79
N SER A 71 11.53 4.88 -3.90
CA SER A 71 12.61 4.63 -4.87
C SER A 71 12.12 4.15 -6.23
N CYS A 72 10.84 3.77 -6.33
CA CYS A 72 10.23 3.31 -7.56
C CYS A 72 9.78 4.54 -8.38
N THR A 73 10.65 5.11 -9.22
CA THR A 73 10.33 6.22 -10.13
C THR A 73 9.52 5.75 -11.35
N LYS A 74 8.81 6.66 -12.03
CA LYS A 74 7.98 6.29 -13.21
C LYS A 74 8.85 5.76 -14.36
N GLY A 75 10.06 6.34 -14.51
CA GLY A 75 11.06 5.86 -15.46
C GLY A 75 11.57 4.45 -15.15
N PHE A 76 11.70 4.07 -13.88
CA PHE A 76 12.08 2.71 -13.50
C PHE A 76 11.04 1.67 -13.95
N LEU A 77 9.75 1.95 -13.73
CA LEU A 77 8.66 1.09 -14.21
C LEU A 77 8.64 0.98 -15.73
N ALA A 78 8.88 2.07 -16.44
CA ALA A 78 8.96 2.06 -17.90
C ALA A 78 10.14 1.20 -18.39
N ALA A 79 11.33 1.35 -17.77
CA ALA A 79 12.50 0.53 -18.07
C ALA A 79 12.24 -0.96 -17.81
N ASP A 80 11.55 -1.28 -16.72
CA ASP A 80 11.18 -2.65 -16.36
C ASP A 80 10.22 -3.29 -17.37
N LEU A 81 9.23 -2.52 -17.83
CA LEU A 81 8.32 -2.96 -18.88
C LEU A 81 9.04 -3.11 -20.22
N THR A 82 9.98 -2.23 -20.56
CA THR A 82 10.76 -2.38 -21.80
C THR A 82 11.62 -3.62 -21.80
N ILE A 83 12.16 -4.03 -20.65
CA ILE A 83 12.93 -5.29 -20.54
C ILE A 83 12.00 -6.49 -20.70
N ALA A 84 10.82 -6.46 -20.09
CA ALA A 84 9.80 -7.51 -20.28
C ALA A 84 9.40 -7.62 -21.76
N LEU A 85 9.14 -6.49 -22.43
CA LEU A 85 8.78 -6.44 -23.85
C LEU A 85 9.93 -6.88 -24.76
N ALA A 86 11.16 -6.48 -24.45
CA ALA A 86 12.34 -6.90 -25.18
C ALA A 86 12.50 -8.43 -25.10
N GLY A 87 12.28 -9.04 -23.93
CA GLY A 87 12.32 -10.50 -23.77
C GLY A 87 11.26 -11.25 -24.56
N VAL A 88 10.02 -10.72 -24.61
CA VAL A 88 8.95 -11.26 -25.45
C VAL A 88 9.36 -11.21 -26.92
N LEU A 89 9.88 -10.08 -27.40
CA LEU A 89 10.33 -9.94 -28.80
C LEU A 89 11.57 -10.78 -29.12
N LEU A 90 12.51 -10.94 -28.17
CA LEU A 90 13.67 -11.81 -28.30
C LEU A 90 13.28 -13.29 -28.32
N THR A 91 12.15 -13.67 -27.72
CA THR A 91 11.62 -15.04 -27.79
C THR A 91 11.29 -15.44 -29.22
N ALA A 92 10.66 -14.53 -29.99
CA ALA A 92 10.40 -14.75 -31.42
C ALA A 92 11.66 -14.95 -32.26
N PHE A 93 12.81 -14.43 -31.82
CA PHE A 93 14.10 -14.58 -32.49
C PHE A 93 14.92 -15.78 -32.01
N ALA A 94 14.68 -16.25 -30.78
CA ALA A 94 15.43 -17.35 -30.17
C ALA A 94 14.81 -18.73 -30.47
N ASP A 95 13.49 -18.79 -30.67
CA ASP A 95 12.74 -20.05 -30.83
C ASP A 95 12.22 -20.24 -32.28
N SER A 96 12.17 -21.50 -32.72
CA SER A 96 11.58 -21.89 -34.01
C SER A 96 10.05 -21.69 -33.97
N HIS A 97 9.44 -21.25 -35.08
CA HIS A 97 7.99 -20.96 -35.21
C HIS A 97 7.06 -22.09 -34.72
N GLN A 98 7.53 -23.35 -34.67
CA GLN A 98 6.77 -24.49 -34.17
C GLN A 98 6.61 -24.52 -32.63
N ARG A 99 7.54 -23.95 -31.85
CA ARG A 99 7.43 -23.88 -30.38
C ARG A 99 6.64 -22.67 -29.90
N ILE A 100 6.67 -21.57 -30.64
CA ILE A 100 5.91 -20.35 -30.35
C ILE A 100 4.39 -20.65 -30.23
N ALA A 101 3.91 -21.68 -30.94
CA ALA A 101 2.51 -22.12 -30.90
C ALA A 101 2.11 -22.84 -29.60
N GLY A 102 3.04 -23.43 -28.83
CA GLY A 102 2.72 -24.30 -27.68
C GLY A 102 3.56 -24.10 -26.42
N GLY A 103 4.66 -23.34 -26.47
CA GLY A 103 5.59 -23.13 -25.37
C GLY A 103 5.37 -21.82 -24.60
N PRO A 104 5.79 -21.73 -23.32
CA PRO A 104 5.88 -20.48 -22.58
C PRO A 104 6.95 -19.55 -23.18
N THR A 105 6.74 -18.23 -23.10
CA THR A 105 7.70 -17.22 -23.60
C THR A 105 8.95 -17.14 -22.71
N LEU A 106 10.09 -16.63 -23.20
CA LEU A 106 11.34 -16.58 -22.42
C LEU A 106 11.19 -15.90 -21.04
N PRO A 107 10.47 -14.77 -20.89
CA PRO A 107 10.27 -14.19 -19.56
C PRO A 107 9.18 -14.92 -18.76
N THR A 108 8.37 -15.77 -19.41
CA THR A 108 7.29 -16.56 -18.83
C THR A 108 6.41 -15.71 -17.89
N ILE A 109 6.31 -16.10 -16.62
CA ILE A 109 5.48 -15.47 -15.59
C ILE A 109 6.11 -14.17 -15.06
N TRP A 110 7.40 -13.92 -15.30
CA TRP A 110 8.09 -12.71 -14.82
C TRP A 110 7.49 -11.41 -15.39
N THR A 111 6.91 -11.47 -16.59
CA THR A 111 6.15 -10.34 -17.19
C THR A 111 5.00 -9.87 -16.29
N GLY A 112 4.37 -10.77 -15.55
CA GLY A 112 3.34 -10.45 -14.56
C GLY A 112 3.87 -9.55 -13.46
N GLY A 113 5.16 -9.66 -13.11
CA GLY A 113 5.81 -8.83 -12.09
C GLY A 113 5.91 -7.36 -12.51
N ALA A 114 6.21 -7.10 -13.78
CA ALA A 114 6.21 -5.74 -14.32
C ALA A 114 4.80 -5.12 -14.30
N VAL A 115 3.78 -5.89 -14.71
CA VAL A 115 2.37 -5.46 -14.69
C VAL A 115 1.89 -5.20 -13.25
N LEU A 116 2.24 -6.08 -12.31
CA LEU A 116 1.94 -5.90 -10.89
C LEU A 116 2.62 -4.66 -10.31
N ALA A 117 3.84 -4.34 -10.73
CA ALA A 117 4.51 -3.11 -10.33
C ALA A 117 3.72 -1.85 -10.77
N PHE A 118 3.16 -1.86 -11.99
CA PHE A 118 2.26 -0.81 -12.47
C PHE A 118 0.94 -0.77 -11.68
N ALA A 119 0.38 -1.92 -11.34
CA ALA A 119 -0.84 -2.02 -10.55
C ALA A 119 -0.67 -1.47 -9.13
N VAL A 120 0.39 -1.87 -8.43
CA VAL A 120 0.70 -1.41 -7.07
C VAL A 120 0.99 0.07 -7.03
N LYS A 121 1.71 0.60 -8.04
CA LYS A 121 2.07 2.01 -8.05
C LYS A 121 0.94 2.92 -8.54
N GLY A 122 0.35 2.60 -9.69
CA GLY A 122 -0.60 3.45 -10.40
C GLY A 122 -2.08 3.11 -10.20
N GLY A 123 -2.41 1.97 -9.58
CA GLY A 123 -3.79 1.50 -9.47
C GLY A 123 -4.29 0.81 -10.73
N TRP A 124 -5.60 0.57 -10.82
CA TRP A 124 -6.20 -0.27 -11.86
C TRP A 124 -6.04 0.29 -13.28
N ARG A 125 -6.08 1.62 -13.45
CA ARG A 125 -5.94 2.27 -14.78
C ARG A 125 -4.58 1.99 -15.40
N TRP A 126 -3.52 2.11 -14.60
CA TRP A 126 -2.15 1.83 -15.05
C TRP A 126 -1.91 0.33 -15.22
N ALA A 127 -2.52 -0.51 -14.39
CA ALA A 127 -2.52 -1.96 -14.57
C ALA A 127 -3.12 -2.36 -15.92
N ALA A 128 -4.30 -1.80 -16.27
CA ALA A 128 -4.99 -2.07 -17.53
C ALA A 128 -4.14 -1.67 -18.75
N VAL A 129 -3.51 -0.49 -18.71
CA VAL A 129 -2.63 -0.05 -19.81
C VAL A 129 -1.43 -0.99 -19.95
N ALA A 130 -0.74 -1.30 -18.84
CA ALA A 130 0.44 -2.17 -18.88
C ALA A 130 0.09 -3.59 -19.35
N SER A 131 -1.01 -4.17 -18.87
CA SER A 131 -1.45 -5.52 -19.26
C SER A 131 -1.91 -5.56 -20.72
N THR A 132 -2.57 -4.51 -21.23
CA THR A 132 -2.92 -4.41 -22.66
C THR A 132 -1.67 -4.34 -23.53
N VAL A 133 -0.65 -3.56 -23.14
CA VAL A 133 0.61 -3.47 -23.90
C VAL A 133 1.33 -4.83 -23.94
N VAL A 134 1.40 -5.53 -22.80
CA VAL A 134 1.97 -6.88 -22.74
C VAL A 134 1.17 -7.87 -23.57
N ALA A 135 -0.16 -7.82 -23.53
CA ALA A 135 -1.03 -8.68 -24.33
C ALA A 135 -0.87 -8.42 -25.83
N ALA A 136 -0.77 -7.16 -26.26
CA ALA A 136 -0.53 -6.80 -27.65
C ALA A 136 0.84 -7.32 -28.13
N ALA A 137 1.89 -7.18 -27.31
CA ALA A 137 3.22 -7.70 -27.65
C ALA A 137 3.22 -9.23 -27.79
N ASN A 138 2.56 -9.95 -26.87
CA ASN A 138 2.42 -11.41 -26.96
C ASN A 138 1.61 -11.84 -28.20
N LEU A 139 0.61 -11.05 -28.59
CA LEU A 139 -0.19 -11.34 -29.78
C LEU A 139 0.62 -11.14 -31.08
N VAL A 140 1.44 -10.09 -31.14
CA VAL A 140 2.36 -9.83 -32.24
C VAL A 140 3.41 -10.93 -32.35
N GLU A 141 3.96 -11.39 -31.22
CA GLU A 141 4.93 -12.49 -31.17
C GLU A 141 4.35 -13.80 -31.71
N ARG A 142 3.14 -14.17 -31.26
CA ARG A 142 2.52 -15.45 -31.62
C ARG A 142 1.91 -15.47 -33.02
N GLY A 143 1.54 -14.31 -33.57
CA GLY A 143 0.95 -14.18 -34.91
C GLY A 143 -0.38 -14.91 -35.13
N GLN A 144 -0.88 -15.65 -34.13
CA GLN A 144 -2.08 -16.49 -34.18
C GLN A 144 -2.86 -16.37 -32.87
N LEU A 145 -4.18 -16.19 -32.98
CA LEU A 145 -5.12 -16.16 -31.85
C LEU A 145 -5.48 -17.59 -31.42
N ALA A 146 -4.52 -18.31 -30.85
CA ALA A 146 -4.82 -19.60 -30.21
C ALA A 146 -5.66 -19.37 -28.94
N ARG A 147 -6.69 -20.20 -28.73
CA ARG A 147 -7.63 -20.08 -27.60
C ARG A 147 -6.93 -20.08 -26.24
N ASP A 148 -5.89 -20.90 -26.08
CA ASP A 148 -5.14 -21.02 -24.83
C ASP A 148 -4.30 -19.77 -24.53
N THR A 149 -3.80 -19.13 -25.58
CA THR A 149 -3.09 -17.84 -25.48
C THR A 149 -4.06 -16.75 -25.04
N LEU A 150 -5.21 -16.66 -25.71
CA LEU A 150 -6.25 -15.70 -25.35
C LEU A 150 -6.71 -15.86 -23.89
N HIS A 151 -6.94 -17.09 -23.44
CA HIS A 151 -7.35 -17.37 -22.07
C HIS A 151 -6.29 -16.90 -21.06
N SER A 152 -5.02 -17.25 -21.29
CA SER A 152 -3.91 -16.84 -20.42
C SER A 152 -3.74 -15.31 -20.39
N LEU A 153 -3.86 -14.65 -21.55
CA LEU A 153 -3.79 -13.19 -21.64
C LEU A 153 -4.94 -12.53 -20.88
N ILE A 154 -6.17 -13.02 -21.05
CA ILE A 154 -7.34 -12.51 -20.33
C ILE A 154 -7.21 -12.71 -18.81
N LEU A 155 -6.71 -13.88 -18.37
CA LEU A 155 -6.48 -14.14 -16.94
C LEU A 155 -5.50 -13.13 -16.33
N VAL A 156 -4.36 -12.88 -16.98
CA VAL A 156 -3.38 -11.89 -16.52
C VAL A 156 -3.98 -10.49 -16.56
N TRP A 157 -4.76 -10.18 -17.59
CA TRP A 157 -5.42 -8.89 -17.75
C TRP A 157 -6.43 -8.62 -16.63
N VAL A 158 -7.31 -9.56 -16.34
CA VAL A 158 -8.31 -9.44 -15.26
C VAL A 158 -7.64 -9.45 -13.89
N ALA A 159 -6.69 -10.35 -13.64
CA ALA A 159 -6.00 -10.44 -12.36
C ALA A 159 -5.23 -9.16 -12.02
N SER A 160 -4.53 -8.57 -13.00
CA SER A 160 -3.79 -7.32 -12.80
C SER A 160 -4.69 -6.13 -12.51
N ILE A 161 -5.81 -6.01 -13.22
CA ILE A 161 -6.82 -4.97 -12.96
C ILE A 161 -7.43 -5.15 -11.57
N GLY A 162 -7.80 -6.38 -11.20
CA GLY A 162 -8.37 -6.71 -9.90
C GLY A 162 -7.42 -6.37 -8.74
N ILE A 163 -6.14 -6.73 -8.86
CA ILE A 163 -5.13 -6.35 -7.87
C ILE A 163 -4.96 -4.83 -7.81
N GLY A 164 -4.92 -4.15 -8.96
CA GLY A 164 -4.87 -2.68 -9.02
C GLY A 164 -6.06 -2.02 -8.31
N TYR A 165 -7.26 -2.59 -8.44
CA TYR A 165 -8.47 -2.12 -7.76
C TYR A 165 -8.40 -2.33 -6.25
N VAL A 166 -7.99 -3.53 -5.79
CA VAL A 166 -7.83 -3.83 -4.36
C VAL A 166 -6.82 -2.87 -3.71
N VAL A 167 -5.71 -2.57 -4.40
CA VAL A 167 -4.73 -1.59 -3.93
C VAL A 167 -5.34 -0.20 -3.80
N GLU A 168 -6.15 0.22 -4.76
CA GLU A 168 -6.82 1.53 -4.72
C GLU A 168 -7.83 1.62 -3.58
N VAL A 169 -8.63 0.57 -3.37
CA VAL A 169 -9.57 0.47 -2.23
C VAL A 169 -8.81 0.51 -0.90
N ALA A 170 -7.70 -0.23 -0.78
CA ALA A 170 -6.87 -0.22 0.42
C ALA A 170 -6.33 1.18 0.73
N ARG A 171 -5.84 1.90 -0.28
CA ARG A 171 -5.36 3.30 -0.14
C ARG A 171 -6.46 4.25 0.32
N VAL A 172 -7.68 4.10 -0.18
CA VAL A 172 -8.83 4.92 0.25
C VAL A 172 -9.20 4.61 1.70
N SER A 173 -9.20 3.33 2.09
CA SER A 173 -9.47 2.90 3.46
C SER A 173 -8.47 3.47 4.46
N GLU A 174 -7.17 3.42 4.15
CA GLU A 174 -6.13 4.00 5.03
C GLU A 174 -6.32 5.50 5.28
N ARG A 175 -6.64 6.27 4.24
CA ARG A 175 -6.84 7.72 4.36
C ARG A 175 -8.04 8.05 5.25
N THR A 176 -9.10 7.27 5.15
CA THR A 176 -10.30 7.45 5.98
C THR A 176 -10.02 7.09 7.43
N LEU A 177 -9.32 5.98 7.67
CA LEU A 177 -8.93 5.55 9.01
C LEU A 177 -8.00 6.56 9.70
N ALA A 178 -7.01 7.10 8.97
CA ALA A 178 -6.10 8.11 9.49
C ALA A 178 -6.86 9.38 9.93
N ARG A 179 -7.80 9.87 9.12
CA ARG A 179 -8.64 11.02 9.48
C ARG A 179 -9.53 10.73 10.69
N ALA A 180 -10.11 9.55 10.78
CA ALA A 180 -10.94 9.17 11.92
C ALA A 180 -10.13 9.14 13.22
N LEU A 181 -8.89 8.63 13.17
CA LEU A 181 -7.98 8.61 14.31
C LEU A 181 -7.52 10.02 14.72
N GLU A 182 -7.26 10.92 13.76
CA GLU A 182 -6.95 12.33 14.03
C GLU A 182 -8.13 13.03 14.74
N ILE A 183 -9.35 12.82 14.27
CA ILE A 183 -10.57 13.38 14.89
C ILE A 183 -10.74 12.82 16.31
N GLN A 184 -10.58 11.51 16.51
CA GLN A 184 -10.65 10.90 17.84
C GLN A 184 -9.59 11.45 18.80
N ALA A 185 -8.36 11.69 18.31
CA ALA A 185 -7.31 12.29 19.11
C ALA A 185 -7.68 13.71 19.56
N ALA A 186 -8.19 14.55 18.64
CA ALA A 186 -8.63 15.91 18.94
C ALA A 186 -9.82 15.94 19.93
N THR A 187 -10.79 15.03 19.79
CA THR A 187 -11.92 14.92 20.74
C THR A 187 -11.44 14.50 22.13
N ARG A 188 -10.53 13.52 22.21
CA ARG A 188 -9.99 13.05 23.49
C ARG A 188 -9.18 14.13 24.21
N GLU A 189 -8.52 15.00 23.46
CA GLU A 189 -7.78 16.14 24.02
C GLU A 189 -8.73 17.22 24.54
N ARG A 190 -9.82 17.53 23.80
CA ARG A 190 -10.88 18.43 24.28
C ARG A 190 -11.54 17.93 25.57
N GLU A 191 -11.87 16.64 25.65
CA GLU A 191 -12.46 16.05 26.86
C GLU A 191 -11.51 16.08 28.07
N ARG A 192 -10.20 15.96 27.85
CA ARG A 192 -9.21 16.11 28.91
C ARG A 192 -9.16 17.56 29.40
N LEU A 193 -9.09 18.52 28.48
CA LEU A 193 -9.07 19.94 28.82
C LEU A 193 -10.34 20.37 29.55
N ALA A 194 -11.51 19.90 29.11
CA ALA A 194 -12.79 20.19 29.75
C ALA A 194 -12.85 19.66 31.20
N ARG A 195 -12.34 18.44 31.44
CA ARG A 195 -12.25 17.88 32.81
C ARG A 195 -11.30 18.66 33.70
N ASP A 196 -10.12 19.01 33.20
CA ASP A 196 -9.13 19.79 33.95
C ASP A 196 -9.66 21.18 34.34
N ILE A 197 -10.36 21.85 33.40
CA ILE A 197 -11.02 23.13 33.67
C ILE A 197 -12.13 22.97 34.71
N HIS A 198 -12.96 21.92 34.62
CA HIS A 198 -14.03 21.69 35.58
C HIS A 198 -13.48 21.39 36.98
N ASP A 199 -12.49 20.52 37.10
CA ASP A 199 -11.88 20.13 38.37
C ASP A 199 -11.16 21.30 39.04
N SER A 200 -10.42 22.12 38.26
CA SER A 200 -9.76 23.32 38.78
C SER A 200 -10.76 24.37 39.30
N VAL A 201 -11.88 24.59 38.59
CA VAL A 201 -12.94 25.50 39.05
C VAL A 201 -13.59 24.97 40.34
N LEU A 202 -13.92 23.68 40.39
CA LEU A 202 -14.46 23.06 41.61
C LEU A 202 -13.47 23.15 42.78
N GLN A 203 -12.17 22.95 42.53
CA GLN A 203 -11.12 23.06 43.54
C GLN A 203 -11.01 24.49 44.10
N VAL A 204 -11.08 25.51 43.24
CA VAL A 204 -11.06 26.92 43.65
C VAL A 204 -12.31 27.27 44.47
N LEU A 205 -13.50 26.87 44.01
CA LEU A 205 -14.76 27.11 44.75
C LEU A 205 -14.75 26.45 46.14
N ALA A 206 -14.29 25.19 46.22
CA ALA A 206 -14.15 24.48 47.49
C ALA A 206 -13.12 25.18 48.42
N MET A 207 -12.03 25.69 47.86
CA MET A 207 -11.04 26.46 48.63
C MET A 207 -11.62 27.77 49.16
N VAL A 208 -12.34 28.52 48.33
CA VAL A 208 -13.01 29.77 48.73
C VAL A 208 -14.04 29.50 49.82
N LYS A 209 -14.88 28.48 49.66
CA LYS A 209 -15.85 28.05 50.68
C LYS A 209 -15.17 27.78 52.03
N ARG A 210 -14.12 26.96 52.05
CA ARG A 210 -13.38 26.60 53.28
C ARG A 210 -12.69 27.81 53.93
N ARG A 211 -12.13 28.72 53.14
CA ARG A 211 -11.43 29.90 53.66
C ARG A 211 -12.41 30.96 54.16
N GLY A 212 -13.53 31.15 53.46
CA GLY A 212 -14.60 32.07 53.84
C GLY A 212 -15.27 31.67 55.17
N THR A 213 -15.56 30.39 55.37
CA THR A 213 -16.10 29.90 56.65
C THR A 213 -15.12 30.05 57.81
N ALA A 214 -13.81 29.93 57.56
CA ALA A 214 -12.78 30.07 58.59
C ALA A 214 -12.53 31.52 59.02
N LEU A 215 -12.71 32.50 58.12
CA LEU A 215 -12.46 33.93 58.40
C LEU A 215 -13.66 34.63 59.04
N GLY A 216 -14.89 34.16 58.82
CA GLY A 216 -16.11 34.73 59.41
C GLY A 216 -16.52 36.09 58.82
N GLY A 217 -17.64 36.65 59.30
CA GLY A 217 -18.16 37.94 58.84
C GLY A 217 -18.63 37.94 57.37
N GLU A 218 -18.40 39.02 56.64
CA GLU A 218 -18.74 39.12 55.20
C GLU A 218 -18.06 38.03 54.35
N ALA A 219 -16.89 37.53 54.76
CA ALA A 219 -16.20 36.45 54.07
C ALA A 219 -16.93 35.10 54.18
N ALA A 220 -17.76 34.89 55.21
CA ALA A 220 -18.57 33.69 55.36
C ALA A 220 -19.75 33.68 54.37
N GLU A 221 -20.34 34.84 54.08
CA GLU A 221 -21.38 35.03 53.06
C GLU A 221 -20.84 34.65 51.66
N LEU A 222 -19.63 35.12 51.32
CA LEU A 222 -18.94 34.76 50.09
C LEU A 222 -18.63 33.26 50.00
N GLY A 223 -18.26 32.63 51.12
CA GLY A 223 -18.04 31.18 51.20
C GLY A 223 -19.32 30.37 50.96
N ARG A 224 -20.47 30.85 51.45
CA ARG A 224 -21.78 30.23 51.21
C ARG A 224 -22.16 30.28 49.73
N LEU A 225 -22.05 31.46 49.10
CA LEU A 225 -22.33 31.65 47.68
C LEU A 225 -21.42 30.79 46.78
N ALA A 226 -20.14 30.68 47.12
CA ALA A 226 -19.21 29.79 46.41
C ALA A 226 -19.62 28.31 46.52
N GLY A 227 -20.15 27.88 47.66
CA GLY A 227 -20.67 26.53 47.86
C GLY A 227 -21.94 26.24 47.06
N GLU A 228 -22.83 27.22 46.90
CA GLU A 228 -24.02 27.10 46.05
C GLU A 228 -23.65 26.97 44.58
N GLN A 229 -22.65 27.74 44.11
CA GLN A 229 -22.11 27.63 42.76
C GLN A 229 -21.42 26.29 42.49
N GLU A 230 -20.69 25.75 43.47
CA GLU A 230 -20.08 24.42 43.36
C GLU A 230 -21.15 23.33 43.14
N VAL A 231 -22.24 23.37 43.92
CA VAL A 231 -23.35 22.42 43.79
C VAL A 231 -24.04 22.59 42.44
N ALA A 232 -24.35 23.83 42.02
CA ALA A 232 -24.96 24.10 40.72
C ALA A 232 -24.09 23.59 39.56
N LEU A 233 -22.77 23.77 39.62
CA LEU A 233 -21.85 23.31 38.58
C LEU A 233 -21.74 21.77 38.54
N ARG A 234 -21.70 21.08 39.70
CA ARG A 234 -21.73 19.61 39.74
C ARG A 234 -23.01 19.04 39.17
N THR A 235 -24.16 19.67 39.45
CA THR A 235 -25.44 19.27 38.88
C THR A 235 -25.48 19.48 37.37
N LEU A 236 -24.94 20.59 36.86
CA LEU A 236 -24.84 20.85 35.43
C LEU A 236 -23.96 19.82 34.70
N VAL A 237 -22.79 19.48 35.27
CA VAL A 237 -21.85 18.52 34.67
C VAL A 237 -22.37 17.08 34.76
N ALA A 238 -23.03 16.71 35.86
CA ALA A 238 -23.66 15.39 35.99
C ALA A 238 -24.90 15.23 35.08
N GLY A 239 -25.63 16.31 34.81
CA GLY A 239 -26.83 16.31 33.96
C GLY A 239 -26.57 16.41 32.45
N GLY A 240 -25.37 16.84 32.03
CA GLY A 240 -25.02 17.13 30.63
C GLY A 240 -24.54 15.97 29.76
N LEU A 241 -24.55 14.72 30.26
CA LEU A 241 -24.08 13.52 29.54
C LEU A 241 -25.22 12.65 28.97
N LEU A 242 -26.37 13.23 28.63
CA LEU A 242 -27.38 12.52 27.82
C LEU A 242 -27.17 12.86 26.34
N PRO A 243 -26.82 11.87 25.49
CA PRO A 243 -26.75 12.08 24.05
C PRO A 243 -28.17 12.30 23.52
N VAL A 244 -28.36 13.42 22.81
CA VAL A 244 -29.50 13.63 21.91
C VAL A 244 -29.13 13.10 20.53
#